data_AF-A0A1M3GCT6-F1
#
_entry.id   AF-A0A1M3GCT6-F1
#
_cell.length_a   1.000
_cell.length_b   1.000
_cell.length_c   1.000
_cell.angle_alpha   90.00
_cell.angle_beta   90.00
_cell.angle_gamma   90.00
#
_symmetry.space_group_name_H-M   'P 1'
#
loop_
_entity.id
_entity.type
_entity.pdbx_description
1 polymer ?
#
loop_
_entity_poly.entity_id
_entity_poly.type
_entity_poly.pdbx_seq_one_letter_code
_entity_poly.pdbx_strand_id
1 'polypeptide(L)'
;MITVNPIYIDEVLGPLIGGADDEASIDDYGYYKSDIEEDVKSLAKDVLLPDFKKQKERLQDVTKNTLAYYLTYPGKVNFESIFNSLLLPIETPVNAQQFFQWIWEVFFEGESKDYIKKEFIVEDFNVNAPLELLKEKD
;
A
#
# COMPACT_ATOMS: atom_id res chain seq x y z
N MET A 1 2.32 20.52 6.49
CA MET A 1 1.12 19.80 6.98
C MET A 1 0.85 18.70 5.97
N ILE A 2 0.77 17.47 6.43
CA ILE A 2 0.52 16.28 5.60
C ILE A 2 -0.81 15.69 6.04
N THR A 3 -1.70 15.45 5.10
CA THR A 3 -2.93 14.69 5.33
C THR A 3 -2.66 13.24 4.98
N VAL A 4 -3.04 12.31 5.87
CA VAL A 4 -2.93 10.87 5.66
C VAL A 4 -4.32 10.25 5.75
N ASN A 5 -4.60 9.24 4.93
CA ASN A 5 -5.87 8.53 4.94
C ASN A 5 -5.63 7.05 4.62
N PRO A 6 -6.09 6.09 5.45
CA PRO A 6 -5.80 4.67 5.26
C PRO A 6 -6.14 4.13 3.88
N ILE A 7 -7.12 4.71 3.18
CA ILE A 7 -7.54 4.27 1.85
C ILE A 7 -6.41 4.34 0.82
N TYR A 8 -5.43 5.23 0.99
CA TYR A 8 -4.30 5.32 0.08
C TYR A 8 -3.31 4.15 0.21
N ILE A 9 -3.45 3.29 1.24
CA ILE A 9 -2.69 2.03 1.34
C ILE A 9 -3.14 1.05 0.25
N ASP A 10 -4.41 1.10 -0.16
CA ASP A 10 -4.97 0.23 -1.21
C ASP A 10 -4.22 0.41 -2.54
N GLU A 11 -3.80 1.64 -2.83
CA GLU A 11 -3.03 1.99 -4.04
C GLU A 11 -1.71 1.24 -4.17
N VAL A 12 -1.15 0.76 -3.05
CA VAL A 12 0.07 -0.06 -3.04
C VAL A 12 -0.18 -1.45 -3.64
N LEU A 13 -1.42 -1.92 -3.59
CA LEU A 13 -1.84 -3.27 -3.97
C LEU A 13 -2.69 -3.30 -5.25
N GLY A 14 -2.83 -2.16 -5.94
CA GLY A 14 -3.73 -1.95 -7.09
C GLY A 14 -3.92 -3.15 -8.03
N PRO A 15 -2.84 -3.73 -8.61
CA PRO A 15 -2.93 -4.85 -9.55
C PRO A 15 -3.59 -6.13 -9.00
N LEU A 16 -3.63 -6.29 -7.68
CA LEU A 16 -4.12 -7.49 -7.00
C LEU A 16 -5.56 -7.34 -6.49
N ILE A 17 -6.09 -6.12 -6.42
CA ILE A 17 -7.39 -5.86 -5.80
C ILE A 17 -8.50 -6.59 -6.57
N GLY A 18 -9.32 -7.34 -5.83
CA GLY A 18 -10.43 -8.12 -6.38
C GLY A 18 -10.02 -9.42 -7.09
N GLY A 19 -8.74 -9.77 -7.12
CA GLY A 19 -8.24 -10.95 -7.82
C GLY A 19 -8.60 -12.29 -7.16
N ALA A 20 -9.12 -12.32 -5.92
CA ALA A 20 -9.47 -13.56 -5.22
C ALA A 20 -10.62 -14.35 -5.87
N ASP A 21 -11.46 -13.68 -6.68
CA ASP A 21 -12.56 -14.33 -7.42
C ASP A 21 -12.21 -14.59 -8.90
N ASP A 22 -11.00 -14.24 -9.33
CA ASP A 22 -10.52 -14.42 -10.71
C ASP A 22 -9.47 -15.53 -10.78
N GLU A 23 -9.82 -16.66 -11.39
CA GLU A 23 -8.94 -17.82 -11.55
C GLU A 23 -7.61 -17.44 -12.23
N ALA A 24 -7.63 -16.53 -13.20
CA ALA A 24 -6.40 -16.08 -13.87
C ALA A 24 -5.48 -15.32 -12.91
N SER A 25 -6.04 -14.41 -12.09
CA SER A 25 -5.29 -13.70 -11.06
C SER A 25 -4.73 -14.64 -9.99
N ILE A 26 -5.46 -15.69 -9.60
CA ILE A 26 -4.97 -16.72 -8.68
C ILE A 26 -3.80 -17.49 -9.29
N ASP A 27 -3.89 -17.88 -10.55
CA ASP A 27 -2.80 -18.57 -11.27
C ASP A 27 -1.55 -17.68 -11.41
N ASP A 28 -1.75 -16.39 -11.68
CA ASP A 28 -0.69 -15.40 -11.90
C ASP A 28 0.01 -14.95 -10.61
N TYR A 29 -0.67 -14.98 -9.45
CA TYR A 29 -0.13 -14.39 -8.21
C TYR A 29 -0.16 -15.31 -6.99
N GLY A 30 -0.98 -16.36 -6.96
CA GLY A 30 -1.18 -17.22 -5.78
C GLY A 30 0.06 -18.01 -5.34
N TYR A 31 1.11 -18.03 -6.16
CA TYR A 31 2.39 -18.61 -5.79
C TYR A 31 3.21 -17.75 -4.83
N TYR A 32 3.01 -16.42 -4.80
CA TYR A 32 3.71 -15.53 -3.88
C TYR A 32 3.28 -15.79 -2.44
N LYS A 33 4.25 -15.98 -1.54
CA LYS A 33 3.98 -16.16 -0.11
C LYS A 33 4.11 -14.82 0.64
N SER A 34 3.00 -14.36 1.20
CA SER A 34 2.89 -13.05 1.88
C SER A 34 3.68 -12.96 3.19
N ASP A 35 4.08 -14.10 3.77
CA ASP A 35 4.93 -14.17 4.97
C ASP A 35 6.43 -14.38 4.66
N ILE A 36 6.83 -14.45 3.38
CA ILE A 36 8.22 -14.65 2.96
C ILE A 36 8.77 -13.36 2.35
N GLU A 37 9.82 -12.81 2.96
CA GLU A 37 10.40 -11.52 2.56
C GLU A 37 10.78 -11.47 1.09
N GLU A 38 11.48 -12.49 0.60
CA GLU A 38 11.95 -12.56 -0.79
C GLU A 38 10.78 -12.58 -1.78
N ASP A 39 9.70 -13.29 -1.47
CA ASP A 39 8.51 -13.37 -2.30
C ASP A 39 7.77 -12.02 -2.33
N VAL A 40 7.58 -11.38 -1.17
CA VAL A 40 6.93 -10.08 -1.07
C VAL A 40 7.74 -9.01 -1.80
N LYS A 41 9.07 -9.01 -1.65
CA LYS A 41 9.93 -8.06 -2.37
C LYS A 41 9.92 -8.30 -3.87
N SER A 42 9.85 -9.55 -4.32
CA SER A 42 9.74 -9.90 -5.74
C SER A 42 8.39 -9.43 -6.31
N LEU A 43 7.28 -9.73 -5.63
CA LEU A 43 5.95 -9.24 -5.97
C LEU A 43 5.92 -7.70 -6.05
N ALA A 44 6.48 -7.03 -5.04
CA ALA A 44 6.55 -5.57 -5.00
C ALA A 44 7.34 -5.01 -6.19
N LYS A 45 8.47 -5.61 -6.53
CA LYS A 45 9.36 -5.14 -7.59
C LYS A 45 8.80 -5.38 -8.99
N ASP A 46 8.24 -6.57 -9.21
CA ASP A 46 7.90 -7.05 -10.55
C ASP A 46 6.46 -6.71 -10.95
N VAL A 47 5.56 -6.54 -9.96
CA VAL A 47 4.13 -6.31 -10.20
C VAL A 47 3.66 -4.96 -9.66
N LEU A 48 3.84 -4.70 -8.35
CA LEU A 48 3.22 -3.57 -7.68
C LEU A 48 3.87 -2.22 -8.03
N LEU A 49 5.21 -2.15 -7.95
CA LEU A 49 5.96 -0.92 -8.19
C LEU A 49 5.82 -0.40 -9.62
N PRO A 50 5.88 -1.24 -10.68
CA PRO A 50 5.63 -0.78 -12.04
C PRO A 50 4.26 -0.15 -12.22
N ASP A 51 3.23 -0.64 -11.53
CA ASP A 51 1.89 -0.07 -11.61
C ASP A 51 1.76 1.23 -10.81
N PHE A 52 2.27 1.23 -9.57
CA PHE A 52 2.34 2.42 -8.72
C PHE A 52 3.03 3.60 -9.43
N LYS A 53 4.13 3.35 -10.16
CA LYS A 53 4.85 4.39 -10.91
C LYS A 53 4.08 4.98 -12.09
N LYS A 54 3.00 4.36 -12.57
CA LYS A 54 2.12 4.92 -13.62
C LYS A 54 1.11 5.92 -13.05
N GLN A 55 0.90 5.91 -11.74
CA GLN A 55 -0.04 6.81 -11.08
C GLN A 55 0.44 8.27 -11.15
N LYS A 56 -0.47 9.22 -10.92
CA LYS A 56 -0.10 10.64 -10.81
C LYS A 56 0.89 10.84 -9.65
N GLU A 57 1.88 11.71 -9.84
CA GLU A 57 2.88 12.03 -8.81
C GLU A 57 2.25 12.39 -7.46
N ARG A 58 1.19 13.21 -7.48
CA ARG A 58 0.45 13.56 -6.27
C ARG A 58 -0.16 12.36 -5.55
N LEU A 59 -0.66 11.36 -6.28
CA LEU A 59 -1.20 10.13 -5.69
C LEU A 59 -0.06 9.32 -5.04
N GLN A 60 1.06 9.20 -5.74
CA GLN A 60 2.25 8.54 -5.21
C GLN A 60 2.74 9.21 -3.91
N ASP A 61 2.74 10.54 -3.84
CA ASP A 61 3.14 11.30 -2.66
C ASP A 61 2.20 11.08 -1.47
N VAL A 62 0.87 11.12 -1.67
CA VAL A 62 -0.08 10.89 -0.58
C VAL A 62 -0.06 9.44 -0.11
N THR A 63 0.11 8.47 -1.00
CA THR A 63 0.28 7.06 -0.67
C THR A 63 1.56 6.84 0.12
N LYS A 64 2.69 7.40 -0.33
CA LYS A 64 3.97 7.35 0.38
C LYS A 64 3.83 7.90 1.80
N ASN A 65 3.29 9.11 1.94
CA ASN A 65 3.11 9.75 3.25
C ASN A 65 2.19 8.96 4.17
N THR A 66 1.10 8.42 3.62
CA THR A 66 0.15 7.56 4.34
C THR A 66 0.84 6.29 4.84
N LEU A 67 1.54 5.58 3.95
CA LEU A 67 2.24 4.35 4.30
C LEU A 67 3.35 4.60 5.32
N ALA A 68 4.14 5.66 5.13
CA ALA A 68 5.18 6.08 6.08
C ALA A 68 4.61 6.34 7.47
N TYR A 69 3.48 7.03 7.56
CA TYR A 69 2.80 7.33 8.81
C TYR A 69 2.36 6.06 9.54
N TYR A 70 1.60 5.20 8.88
CA TYR A 70 1.03 4.02 9.51
C TYR A 70 2.06 2.93 9.83
N LEU A 71 3.16 2.84 9.08
CA LEU A 71 4.30 2.00 9.44
C LEU A 71 5.12 2.57 10.61
N THR A 72 5.16 3.90 10.75
CA THR A 72 5.89 4.59 11.84
C THR A 72 5.15 4.55 13.18
N TYR A 73 3.81 4.56 13.16
CA TYR A 73 2.96 4.58 14.35
C TYR A 73 2.08 3.32 14.43
N PRO A 74 2.61 2.20 14.96
CA PRO A 74 1.86 0.95 15.09
C PRO A 74 0.55 1.13 15.87
N GLY A 75 -0.49 0.40 15.47
CA GLY A 75 -1.81 0.44 16.11
C GLY A 75 -2.73 1.59 15.65
N LYS A 76 -2.25 2.49 14.79
CA LYS A 76 -3.06 3.55 14.16
C LYS A 76 -3.94 3.03 13.02
N VAL A 77 -3.56 1.92 12.41
CA VAL A 77 -4.35 1.24 11.37
C VAL A 77 -4.29 -0.27 11.58
N ASN A 78 -5.34 -0.95 11.16
CA ASN A 78 -5.37 -2.41 11.08
C ASN A 78 -5.03 -2.84 9.64
N PHE A 79 -3.75 -3.14 9.40
CA PHE A 79 -3.27 -3.60 8.09
C PHE A 79 -3.89 -4.92 7.65
N GLU A 80 -4.19 -5.83 8.59
CA GLU A 80 -4.86 -7.09 8.29
C GLU A 80 -6.29 -6.84 7.77
N SER A 81 -7.02 -5.92 8.40
CA SER A 81 -8.36 -5.53 7.94
C SER A 81 -8.33 -4.90 6.54
N ILE A 82 -7.32 -4.08 6.23
CA ILE A 82 -7.15 -3.52 4.88
C ILE A 82 -6.91 -4.66 3.90
N PHE A 83 -5.91 -5.50 4.16
CA PHE A 83 -5.54 -6.61 3.29
C PHE A 83 -6.74 -7.52 2.98
N ASN A 84 -7.49 -7.94 4.01
CA ASN A 84 -8.66 -8.80 3.86
C ASN A 84 -9.81 -8.15 3.10
N SER A 85 -9.96 -6.83 3.19
CA SER A 85 -11.04 -6.11 2.50
C SER A 85 -10.85 -6.00 0.99
N LEU A 86 -9.61 -6.20 0.50
CA LEU A 86 -9.25 -6.01 -0.90
C LEU A 86 -9.41 -7.26 -1.76
N LEU A 87 -9.78 -8.41 -1.16
CA LEU A 87 -9.99 -9.68 -1.87
C LEU A 87 -8.82 -10.03 -2.80
N LEU A 88 -7.61 -10.10 -2.23
CA LEU A 88 -6.38 -10.32 -2.99
C LEU A 88 -6.22 -11.81 -3.36
N PRO A 89 -5.60 -12.14 -4.52
CA PRO A 89 -5.30 -13.51 -4.95
C PRO A 89 -4.10 -14.14 -4.21
N ILE A 90 -3.78 -13.63 -3.02
CA ILE A 90 -2.68 -14.12 -2.17
C ILE A 90 -3.20 -14.27 -0.73
N GLU A 91 -2.61 -15.20 0.01
CA GLU A 91 -2.99 -15.45 1.40
C GLU A 91 -2.71 -14.24 2.29
N THR A 92 -3.57 -14.00 3.28
CA THR A 92 -3.36 -12.96 4.28
C THR A 92 -2.11 -13.27 5.12
N PRO A 93 -1.13 -12.36 5.18
CA PRO A 93 0.09 -12.57 5.99
C PRO A 93 -0.24 -12.63 7.48
N VAL A 94 0.48 -13.48 8.21
CA VAL A 94 0.45 -13.53 9.68
C VAL A 94 0.84 -12.18 10.30
N ASN A 95 1.73 -11.45 9.64
CA ASN A 95 2.08 -10.08 10.03
C ASN A 95 1.93 -9.11 8.85
N ALA A 96 0.71 -8.61 8.66
CA ALA A 96 0.40 -7.65 7.60
C ALA A 96 1.25 -6.37 7.68
N GLN A 97 1.58 -5.87 8.87
CA GLN A 97 2.44 -4.70 8.98
C GLN A 97 3.86 -4.97 8.43
N GLN A 98 4.41 -6.17 8.67
CA GLN A 98 5.70 -6.57 8.12
C GLN A 98 5.65 -6.72 6.59
N PHE A 99 4.57 -7.25 6.05
CA PHE A 99 4.34 -7.32 4.61
C PHE A 99 4.42 -5.93 3.96
N PHE A 100 3.68 -4.94 4.49
CA PHE A 100 3.73 -3.57 4.00
C PHE A 100 5.09 -2.88 4.23
N GLN A 101 5.82 -3.26 5.29
CA GLN A 101 7.19 -2.78 5.53
C GLN A 101 8.15 -3.25 4.43
N TRP A 102 8.05 -4.50 3.97
CA TRP A 102 8.88 -4.97 2.85
C TRP A 102 8.51 -4.29 1.53
N ILE A 103 7.23 -3.98 1.31
CA ILE A 103 6.83 -3.19 0.14
C ILE A 103 7.43 -1.77 0.19
N TRP A 104 7.39 -1.11 1.35
CA TRP A 104 8.03 0.20 1.54
C TRP A 104 9.51 0.18 1.13
N GLU A 105 10.25 -0.84 1.54
CA GLU A 105 11.68 -0.99 1.26
C GLU A 105 11.97 -1.10 -0.25
N VAL A 106 11.04 -1.65 -1.03
CA VAL A 106 11.16 -1.74 -2.50
C VAL A 106 10.71 -0.45 -3.18
N PHE A 107 9.62 0.15 -2.73
CA PHE A 107 9.05 1.35 -3.36
C PHE A 107 9.94 2.58 -3.16
N PHE A 108 10.52 2.71 -1.97
CA PHE A 108 11.26 3.89 -1.53
C PHE A 108 12.66 3.48 -1.06
N GLU A 109 13.38 2.74 -1.92
CA GLU A 109 14.71 2.23 -1.63
C GLU A 109 15.65 3.36 -1.16
N GLY A 110 16.31 3.16 -0.01
CA GLY A 110 17.21 4.14 0.59
C GLY A 110 16.51 5.25 1.38
N GLU A 111 15.18 5.31 1.39
CA GLU A 111 14.43 6.29 2.17
C GLU A 111 14.03 5.78 3.55
N SER A 112 14.02 6.68 4.54
CA SER A 112 13.56 6.38 5.89
C SER A 112 12.17 6.96 6.13
N LYS A 113 11.18 6.12 6.43
CA LYS A 113 9.83 6.55 6.84
C LYS A 113 9.79 7.48 8.05
N ASP A 114 10.87 7.53 8.85
CA ASP A 114 10.94 8.35 10.07
C ASP A 114 10.90 9.86 9.81
N TYR A 115 11.02 10.33 8.56
CA TYR A 115 10.80 11.74 8.23
C TYR A 115 9.43 12.22 8.73
N ILE A 116 8.42 11.34 8.71
CA ILE A 116 7.04 11.63 9.11
C ILE A 116 6.94 12.09 10.57
N LYS A 117 7.89 11.71 11.44
CA LYS A 117 7.93 12.09 12.86
C LYS A 117 8.15 13.59 13.07
N LYS A 118 8.67 14.28 12.06
CA LYS A 118 8.97 15.72 12.09
C LYS A 118 7.88 16.56 11.44
N GLU A 119 6.86 15.92 10.89
CA GLU A 119 5.80 16.54 10.14
C GLU A 119 4.56 16.78 11.01
N PHE A 120 3.77 17.79 10.64
CA PHE A 120 2.45 18.00 11.24
C PHE A 120 1.41 17.19 10.44
N ILE A 121 0.86 16.15 11.08
CA ILE A 121 -0.03 15.17 10.45
C ILE A 121 -1.50 15.43 10.80
N VAL A 122 -2.37 15.35 9.80
CA VAL A 122 -3.82 15.31 9.96
C VAL A 122 -4.33 13.98 9.40
N GLU A 123 -5.00 13.19 10.24
CA GLU A 123 -5.67 11.97 9.80
C GLU A 123 -7.03 12.34 9.18
N ASP A 124 -7.26 11.91 7.94
CA ASP A 124 -8.52 11.98 7.22
C ASP A 124 -9.08 10.57 7.02
N PHE A 125 -10.40 10.43 7.11
CA PHE A 125 -11.12 9.16 6.97
C PHE A 125 -12.20 9.25 5.88
N ASN A 126 -12.16 10.27 5.03
CA ASN A 126 -13.05 10.36 3.87
C ASN A 126 -12.74 9.23 2.90
N VAL A 127 -13.65 8.27 2.78
CA VAL A 127 -13.54 7.15 1.84
C VAL A 127 -13.59 7.59 0.37
N ASN A 128 -13.98 8.83 0.08
CA ASN A 128 -13.98 9.39 -1.27
C ASN A 128 -12.72 10.21 -1.58
N ALA A 129 -11.74 10.28 -0.67
CA ALA A 129 -10.54 11.10 -0.85
C ALA A 129 -9.78 10.82 -2.17
N PRO A 130 -9.61 9.55 -2.63
CA PRO A 130 -8.98 9.28 -3.93
C PRO A 130 -9.77 9.89 -5.11
N LEU A 131 -11.10 9.81 -5.08
CA LEU A 131 -11.96 10.40 -6.12
C LEU A 131 -11.86 11.92 -6.16
N GLU A 132 -11.69 12.56 -5.01
CA GLU A 132 -11.51 14.00 -4.89
C GLU A 132 -10.15 14.42 -5.44
N LEU A 133 -9.09 13.68 -5.10
CA LEU A 133 -7.73 13.91 -5.58
C LEU A 133 -7.64 13.85 -7.12
N LEU A 134 -8.40 12.95 -7.74
CA LEU A 134 -8.42 12.80 -9.20
C LEU A 134 -9.19 13.92 -9.92
N LYS A 135 -10.11 14.60 -9.24
CA LYS A 135 -10.92 15.72 -9.78
C LYS A 135 -10.19 17.06 -9.74
N GLU A 136 -9.20 17.19 -8.86
CA GLU A 136 -8.36 18.38 -8.82
C GLU A 136 -7.54 18.45 -10.12
N LYS A 137 -7.71 19.55 -10.86
CA LYS A 137 -6.88 19.85 -12.04
C LYS A 137 -5.53 20.34 -11.52
N ASP A 138 -4.46 19.79 -12.09
CA ASP A 138 -3.08 20.26 -11.88
C ASP A 138 -2.93 21.74 -12.26
#